data_AF-R9KQB2-F1
#
_entry.id   AF-R9KQB2-F1
#
_cell.length_a   1.000
_cell.length_b   1.000
_cell.length_c   1.000
_cell.angle_alpha   90.00
_cell.angle_beta   90.00
_cell.angle_gamma   90.00
#
_symmetry.space_group_name_H-M   'P 1'
#
loop_
_entity.id
_entity.type
_entity.pdbx_description
1 polymer ?
#
loop_
_entity_poly.entity_id
_entity_poly.type
_entity_poly.pdbx_seq_one_letter_code
_entity_poly.pdbx_strand_id
1 'polypeptide(L)'
;MKRKLIAILLAGAMLTSLTACGAADGENTTPAADSNNTETGNAAATETGTGEKADYHDILGDTGLNIVVNGTLTTTLDNGQAEFKEQWEEAVGIPLTIQQMDHSAYQDAVGRLFASGDYPDAMIMSASMFKQYAPTGILWDMADAYDNADFQNRMILPDINKNLKDSEGRLYGFAPSYGNGCVTYVKQAWLDAVGIDINDIKTYDDYYAMLKAFHDGDPDGNGKNGDTYGVVAPGFIGTDAPYVNYLPEFWQDAYPSLLQGDDGVWYDGFQTEETKAALARLRQGYVDGCIDPESLTAQTKTAREKWFSNNQTGSSGVFVYWAGSWYQTLTDNFIKNDVDPDIVQLPPIEEVGAYINKEAPVWVIIDSGDPARNQAVFDALLETMMDGDVVQTLWTYGAEDVHWSTHAEEFVTNPGTENEKSYSYEEGEFHLKPSPNDPNSVWKKNYIDPALTICELTNGYSSQTDLAAEGNRFFTENSVDAPVSPVSETFTNETGTIFDAKLAVITKVVVEGGDIDEAMQGYVDTVGSIVDQCLAELNQ
;
A
#
# COMPACT_ATOMS: atom_id res chain seq x y z
N MET A 1 11.47 -46.82 8.92
CA MET A 1 10.16 -47.51 8.92
C MET A 1 9.31 -46.93 10.03
N LYS A 2 8.02 -46.68 9.74
CA LYS A 2 6.99 -45.96 10.53
C LYS A 2 7.08 -44.42 10.54
N ARG A 3 6.59 -43.81 9.46
CA ARG A 3 5.87 -42.52 9.39
C ARG A 3 5.47 -42.29 7.92
N LYS A 4 4.45 -43.03 7.47
CA LYS A 4 3.70 -42.81 6.23
C LYS A 4 2.34 -43.47 6.48
N LEU A 5 1.30 -42.67 6.71
CA LEU A 5 -0.15 -42.98 6.64
C LEU A 5 -0.95 -42.00 7.50
N ILE A 6 -1.03 -40.72 7.10
CA ILE A 6 -2.21 -39.85 7.28
C ILE A 6 -2.21 -38.89 6.09
N ALA A 7 -2.53 -39.43 4.92
CA ALA A 7 -2.81 -38.68 3.71
C ALA A 7 -3.70 -39.62 2.88
N ILE A 8 -5.00 -39.33 2.88
CA ILE A 8 -6.13 -39.86 2.08
C ILE A 8 -7.36 -39.78 3.00
N LEU A 9 -8.02 -38.62 3.05
CA LEU A 9 -9.46 -38.49 3.35
C LEU A 9 -10.05 -37.08 3.14
N LEU A 10 -9.51 -36.26 2.25
CA LEU A 10 -10.11 -34.95 1.89
C LEU A 10 -9.88 -34.62 0.41
N ALA A 11 -10.14 -35.59 -0.46
CA ALA A 11 -10.20 -35.38 -1.91
C ALA A 11 -11.43 -36.09 -2.45
N GLY A 12 -12.55 -35.36 -2.49
CA GLY A 12 -13.76 -35.84 -3.15
C GLY A 12 -15.04 -35.22 -2.60
N ALA A 13 -15.28 -33.94 -2.88
CA ALA A 13 -16.61 -33.39 -3.17
C ALA A 13 -16.55 -31.86 -3.33
N MET A 14 -16.06 -31.37 -4.48
CA MET A 14 -16.50 -30.08 -4.99
C MET A 14 -16.55 -30.18 -6.52
N LEU A 15 -17.76 -30.43 -7.02
CA LEU A 15 -18.30 -30.05 -8.32
C LEU A 15 -19.67 -30.73 -8.47
N THR A 16 -20.75 -29.98 -8.21
CA THR A 16 -21.93 -29.82 -9.08
C THR A 16 -23.01 -28.99 -8.38
N SER A 17 -23.19 -27.75 -8.87
CA SER A 17 -24.46 -27.08 -9.22
C SER A 17 -25.66 -27.02 -8.25
N LEU A 18 -26.06 -25.77 -7.95
CA LEU A 18 -27.42 -25.20 -8.08
C LEU A 18 -28.62 -26.15 -7.88
N THR A 19 -29.40 -25.97 -6.81
CA THR A 19 -30.87 -25.77 -6.86
C THR A 19 -31.52 -25.57 -5.48
N ALA A 20 -32.31 -24.50 -5.42
CA ALA A 20 -33.52 -24.20 -4.64
C ALA A 20 -34.12 -25.16 -3.57
N CYS A 21 -34.63 -24.52 -2.50
CA CYS A 21 -35.82 -24.83 -1.68
C CYS A 21 -35.79 -25.95 -0.63
N GLY A 22 -36.18 -25.59 0.61
CA GLY A 22 -37.11 -26.39 1.42
C GLY A 22 -36.66 -26.74 2.85
N ALA A 23 -37.45 -26.28 3.82
CA ALA A 23 -37.33 -26.50 5.26
C ALA A 23 -37.41 -27.97 5.74
N ALA A 24 -36.75 -28.30 6.86
CA ALA A 24 -37.34 -28.85 8.10
C ALA A 24 -36.28 -29.57 8.99
N ASP A 25 -36.31 -29.20 10.28
CA ASP A 25 -35.93 -29.88 11.54
C ASP A 25 -34.96 -31.08 11.59
N GLY A 26 -34.05 -30.99 12.58
CA GLY A 26 -33.41 -32.15 13.20
C GLY A 26 -32.19 -31.82 14.08
N GLU A 27 -32.40 -31.56 15.37
CA GLU A 27 -31.36 -31.54 16.41
C GLU A 27 -30.51 -32.82 16.41
N ASN A 28 -29.17 -32.69 16.53
CA ASN A 28 -28.41 -33.39 17.58
C ASN A 28 -26.95 -32.90 17.72
N THR A 29 -26.70 -32.21 18.84
CA THR A 29 -25.57 -32.38 19.78
C THR A 29 -24.13 -32.47 19.26
N THR A 30 -23.39 -31.35 19.40
CA THR A 30 -21.93 -31.30 19.48
C THR A 30 -21.49 -31.41 20.95
N PRO A 31 -20.51 -32.26 21.32
CA PRO A 31 -19.90 -32.17 22.64
C PRO A 31 -18.83 -31.08 22.67
N ALA A 32 -18.98 -30.16 23.62
CA ALA A 32 -17.97 -29.21 24.04
C ALA A 32 -16.69 -29.93 24.52
N ALA A 33 -15.52 -29.42 24.14
CA ALA A 33 -14.26 -29.78 24.76
C ALA A 33 -13.91 -28.71 25.81
N ASP A 34 -13.93 -29.19 27.05
CA ASP A 34 -13.67 -28.50 28.31
C ASP A 34 -12.22 -28.02 28.39
N SER A 35 -12.03 -26.72 28.62
CA SER A 35 -10.75 -26.09 28.91
C SER A 35 -10.48 -26.15 30.41
N ASN A 36 -9.56 -27.03 30.82
CA ASN A 36 -9.07 -27.04 32.19
C ASN A 36 -7.64 -26.51 32.27
N ASN A 37 -7.57 -25.34 32.91
CA ASN A 37 -6.42 -24.57 33.27
C ASN A 37 -5.50 -25.34 34.24
N THR A 38 -4.19 -25.19 34.13
CA THR A 38 -3.29 -25.37 35.27
C THR A 38 -2.12 -24.39 35.15
N GLU A 39 -2.18 -23.38 36.00
CA GLU A 39 -1.10 -22.46 36.35
C GLU A 39 0.17 -23.21 36.75
N THR A 40 1.32 -22.71 36.32
CA THR A 40 2.50 -22.65 37.19
C THR A 40 3.45 -21.53 36.77
N GLY A 41 3.53 -20.49 37.61
CA GLY A 41 4.80 -19.96 38.11
C GLY A 41 5.56 -18.95 37.25
N ASN A 42 5.28 -17.67 37.47
CA ASN A 42 6.20 -16.57 37.17
C ASN A 42 7.35 -16.53 38.21
N ALA A 43 8.61 -16.53 37.75
CA ALA A 43 9.75 -15.76 38.30
C ALA A 43 11.08 -16.24 37.69
N ALA A 44 11.75 -15.37 36.91
CA ALA A 44 13.05 -14.79 37.25
C ALA A 44 13.63 -14.01 36.05
N ALA A 45 13.84 -12.72 36.26
CA ALA A 45 14.68 -11.88 35.42
C ALA A 45 16.17 -12.16 35.66
N THR A 46 16.97 -11.80 34.65
CA THR A 46 18.43 -11.61 34.60
C THR A 46 19.29 -12.86 34.45
N GLU A 47 19.67 -13.15 33.19
CA GLU A 47 21.06 -13.41 32.83
C GLU A 47 21.41 -12.59 31.58
N THR A 48 22.12 -11.49 31.78
CA THR A 48 22.99 -10.89 30.75
C THR A 48 24.13 -11.88 30.48
N GLY A 49 23.89 -12.81 29.57
CA GLY A 49 24.92 -13.61 28.93
C GLY A 49 25.42 -12.86 27.70
N THR A 50 26.68 -12.43 27.73
CA THR A 50 27.45 -12.02 26.54
C THR A 50 27.79 -13.25 25.69
N GLY A 51 26.75 -13.97 25.24
CA GLY A 51 26.88 -15.00 24.23
C GLY A 51 27.18 -14.31 22.90
N GLU A 52 28.26 -14.71 22.26
CA GLU A 52 28.59 -14.30 20.89
C GLU A 52 27.37 -14.59 20.01
N LYS A 53 26.80 -13.53 19.40
CA LYS A 53 25.67 -13.64 18.49
C LYS A 53 26.07 -14.63 17.40
N ALA A 54 25.30 -15.70 17.21
CA ALA A 54 25.61 -16.69 16.20
C ALA A 54 25.62 -16.01 14.83
N ASP A 55 26.69 -16.22 14.07
CA ASP A 55 26.85 -15.62 12.75
C ASP A 55 25.74 -16.12 11.81
N TYR A 56 25.00 -15.20 11.17
CA TYR A 56 23.93 -15.57 10.25
C TYR A 56 24.45 -16.40 9.06
N HIS A 57 25.74 -16.27 8.69
CA HIS A 57 26.35 -17.11 7.66
C HIS A 57 26.37 -18.59 8.04
N ASP A 58 26.56 -18.92 9.33
CA ASP A 58 26.58 -20.31 9.80
C ASP A 58 25.18 -20.93 9.82
N ILE A 59 24.15 -20.11 10.03
CA ILE A 59 22.75 -20.55 10.17
C ILE A 59 22.02 -20.58 8.83
N LEU A 60 22.16 -19.53 8.02
CA LEU A 60 21.50 -19.41 6.72
C LEU A 60 22.35 -20.01 5.60
N GLY A 61 23.68 -19.85 5.63
CA GLY A 61 24.64 -20.49 4.73
C GLY A 61 24.13 -20.74 3.31
N ASP A 62 24.21 -21.99 2.87
CA ASP A 62 23.73 -22.43 1.55
C ASP A 62 22.19 -22.46 1.41
N THR A 63 21.43 -22.43 2.52
CA THR A 63 19.96 -22.37 2.47
C THR A 63 19.45 -20.99 2.04
N GLY A 64 20.23 -19.95 2.33
CA GLY A 64 19.92 -18.57 1.96
C GLY A 64 18.69 -18.01 2.66
N LEU A 65 18.22 -16.90 2.10
CA LEU A 65 17.05 -16.15 2.55
C LEU A 65 15.97 -16.19 1.47
N ASN A 66 14.74 -16.54 1.84
CA ASN A 66 13.58 -16.52 0.95
C ASN A 66 12.60 -15.41 1.35
N ILE A 67 12.41 -14.42 0.48
CA ILE A 67 11.53 -13.28 0.72
C ILE A 67 10.34 -13.24 -0.24
N VAL A 68 9.20 -12.74 0.25
CA VAL A 68 8.01 -12.45 -0.58
C VAL A 68 7.74 -10.95 -0.57
N VAL A 69 7.65 -10.36 -1.75
CA VAL A 69 7.48 -8.91 -1.95
C VAL A 69 6.41 -8.64 -3.00
N ASN A 70 5.95 -7.39 -3.08
CA ASN A 70 5.02 -6.95 -4.13
C ASN A 70 5.69 -5.90 -5.06
N GLY A 71 4.90 -5.25 -5.91
CA GLY A 71 5.38 -4.20 -6.82
C GLY A 71 5.97 -2.94 -6.16
N THR A 72 6.04 -2.84 -4.84
CA THR A 72 6.82 -1.80 -4.14
C THR A 72 8.33 -1.97 -4.31
N LEU A 73 8.81 -3.20 -4.48
CA LEU A 73 10.15 -3.46 -5.00
C LEU A 73 10.09 -3.19 -6.51
N THR A 74 10.82 -2.20 -7.01
CA THR A 74 10.70 -1.76 -8.41
C THR A 74 11.61 -2.54 -9.35
N THR A 75 12.66 -3.19 -8.83
CA THR A 75 13.45 -4.15 -9.60
C THR A 75 12.60 -5.39 -9.88
N THR A 76 12.28 -5.61 -11.15
CA THR A 76 11.54 -6.77 -11.67
C THR A 76 12.43 -7.60 -12.59
N LEU A 77 11.97 -8.77 -13.02
CA LEU A 77 12.74 -9.67 -13.88
C LEU A 77 13.26 -9.00 -15.17
N ASP A 78 12.49 -8.07 -15.72
CA ASP A 78 12.82 -7.28 -16.91
C ASP A 78 13.48 -5.92 -16.58
N ASN A 79 13.69 -5.63 -15.29
CA ASN A 79 14.12 -4.34 -14.78
C ASN A 79 15.19 -4.49 -13.68
N GLY A 80 16.20 -5.33 -13.95
CA GLY A 80 17.42 -5.41 -13.14
C GLY A 80 17.35 -6.22 -11.83
N GLN A 81 16.33 -7.07 -11.63
CA GLN A 81 16.22 -7.88 -10.40
C GLN A 81 17.32 -8.93 -10.26
N ALA A 82 17.84 -9.48 -11.36
CA ALA A 82 18.92 -10.48 -11.31
C ALA A 82 20.22 -9.86 -10.78
N GLU A 83 20.55 -8.66 -11.25
CA GLU A 83 21.75 -7.92 -10.86
C GLU A 83 21.62 -7.37 -9.43
N PHE A 84 20.42 -6.90 -9.04
CA PHE A 84 20.14 -6.56 -7.64
C PHE A 84 20.37 -7.75 -6.72
N LYS A 85 19.85 -8.93 -7.10
CA LYS A 85 20.04 -10.16 -6.34
C LYS A 85 21.53 -10.53 -6.26
N GLU A 86 22.26 -10.50 -7.37
CA GLU A 86 23.70 -10.85 -7.40
C GLU A 86 24.52 -9.95 -6.48
N GLN A 87 24.34 -8.63 -6.56
CA GLN A 87 25.08 -7.69 -5.71
C GLN A 87 24.67 -7.79 -4.23
N TRP A 88 23.39 -8.08 -3.94
CA TRP A 88 22.97 -8.37 -2.57
C TRP A 88 23.63 -9.65 -2.03
N GLU A 89 23.70 -10.71 -2.83
CA GLU A 89 24.36 -11.98 -2.44
C GLU A 89 25.86 -11.80 -2.22
N GLU A 90 26.52 -10.93 -2.99
CA GLU A 90 27.93 -10.57 -2.79
C GLU A 90 28.13 -9.77 -1.50
N ALA A 91 27.29 -8.77 -1.24
CA ALA A 91 27.41 -7.91 -0.07
C ALA A 91 27.04 -8.62 1.24
N VAL A 92 26.00 -9.45 1.23
CA VAL A 92 25.48 -10.14 2.42
C VAL A 92 26.08 -11.54 2.58
N GLY A 93 26.61 -12.15 1.52
CA GLY A 93 27.34 -13.42 1.54
C GLY A 93 26.48 -14.68 1.78
N ILE A 94 25.19 -14.63 1.46
CA ILE A 94 24.28 -15.79 1.42
C ILE A 94 23.36 -15.71 0.19
N PRO A 95 22.78 -16.82 -0.30
CA PRO A 95 21.82 -16.78 -1.40
C PRO A 95 20.52 -16.03 -1.06
N LEU A 96 19.90 -15.38 -2.05
CA LEU A 96 18.62 -14.68 -1.92
C LEU A 96 17.57 -15.22 -2.91
N THR A 97 16.42 -15.65 -2.42
CA THR A 97 15.27 -15.99 -3.27
C THR A 97 14.21 -14.90 -3.15
N ILE A 98 13.83 -14.28 -4.27
CA ILE A 98 12.80 -13.24 -4.32
C ILE A 98 11.55 -13.78 -4.99
N GLN A 99 10.46 -13.87 -4.24
CA GLN A 99 9.12 -14.15 -4.76
C GLN A 99 8.35 -12.84 -4.90
N GLN A 100 8.43 -12.23 -6.08
CA GLN A 100 7.72 -10.99 -6.37
C GLN A 100 6.33 -11.28 -6.96
N MET A 101 5.31 -10.84 -6.24
CA MET A 101 3.91 -11.04 -6.61
C MET A 101 3.28 -9.74 -7.14
N ASP A 102 2.19 -9.86 -7.91
CA ASP A 102 1.47 -8.69 -8.43
C ASP A 102 0.94 -7.82 -7.28
N HIS A 103 1.10 -6.50 -7.40
CA HIS A 103 0.73 -5.57 -6.34
C HIS A 103 -0.78 -5.55 -6.07
N SER A 104 -1.61 -5.63 -7.11
CA SER A 104 -3.08 -5.55 -6.97
C SER A 104 -3.66 -6.87 -6.44
N ALA A 105 -3.00 -7.99 -6.71
CA ALA A 105 -3.40 -9.32 -6.25
C ALA A 105 -2.60 -9.83 -5.04
N TYR A 106 -1.85 -8.95 -4.36
CA TYR A 106 -0.85 -9.36 -3.38
C TYR A 106 -1.48 -10.06 -2.16
N GLN A 107 -2.53 -9.47 -1.59
CA GLN A 107 -3.21 -10.01 -0.41
C GLN A 107 -3.75 -11.43 -0.65
N ASP A 108 -4.40 -11.66 -1.80
CA ASP A 108 -4.89 -12.97 -2.20
C ASP A 108 -3.75 -13.97 -2.42
N ALA A 109 -2.63 -13.51 -3.00
CA ALA A 109 -1.47 -14.35 -3.24
C ALA A 109 -0.79 -14.78 -1.94
N VAL A 110 -0.68 -13.88 -0.96
CA VAL A 110 -0.19 -14.19 0.39
C VAL A 110 -1.14 -15.15 1.11
N GLY A 111 -2.45 -14.92 1.04
CA GLY A 111 -3.43 -15.85 1.63
C GLY A 111 -3.31 -17.27 1.08
N ARG A 112 -3.08 -17.43 -0.24
CA ARG A 112 -2.81 -18.74 -0.85
C ARG A 112 -1.48 -19.35 -0.41
N LEU A 113 -0.43 -18.54 -0.29
CA LEU A 113 0.89 -18.98 0.17
C LEU A 113 0.82 -19.54 1.61
N PHE A 114 0.11 -18.86 2.49
CA PHE A 114 -0.05 -19.30 3.88
C PHE A 114 -0.93 -20.56 3.96
N ALA A 115 -1.97 -20.65 3.13
CA ALA A 115 -2.82 -21.84 3.05
C ALA A 115 -2.07 -23.10 2.54
N SER A 116 -1.02 -22.95 1.73
CA SER A 116 -0.20 -24.09 1.29
C SER A 116 0.83 -24.55 2.33
N GLY A 117 1.14 -23.70 3.32
CA GLY A 117 2.19 -23.93 4.31
C GLY A 117 3.60 -23.67 3.78
N ASP A 118 3.73 -23.04 2.60
CA ASP A 118 5.02 -22.69 1.98
C ASP A 118 5.51 -21.32 2.47
N TYR A 119 5.75 -21.20 3.78
CA TYR A 119 6.13 -19.92 4.38
C TYR A 119 7.50 -19.42 3.89
N PRO A 120 7.64 -18.12 3.55
CA PRO A 120 8.93 -17.49 3.34
C PRO A 120 9.64 -17.25 4.69
N ASP A 121 10.90 -16.84 4.66
CA ASP A 121 11.60 -16.39 5.88
C ASP A 121 11.12 -15.00 6.29
N ALA A 122 10.90 -14.10 5.33
CA ALA A 122 10.40 -12.75 5.56
C ALA A 122 9.52 -12.26 4.42
N MET A 123 8.66 -11.28 4.69
CA MET A 123 7.82 -10.67 3.65
C MET A 123 7.36 -9.27 4.00
N ILE A 124 6.91 -8.54 2.97
CA ILE A 124 6.24 -7.25 3.17
C ILE A 124 4.76 -7.50 3.47
N MET A 125 4.20 -6.78 4.43
CA MET A 125 2.76 -6.73 4.70
C MET A 125 2.28 -5.28 4.67
N SER A 126 1.09 -5.05 4.12
CA SER A 126 0.41 -3.77 4.37
C SER A 126 -0.04 -3.69 5.84
N ALA A 127 -0.42 -2.50 6.28
CA ALA A 127 -0.91 -2.30 7.64
C ALA A 127 -2.10 -3.22 7.98
N SER A 128 -3.05 -3.35 7.05
CA SER A 128 -4.20 -4.26 7.23
C SER A 128 -3.78 -5.73 7.32
N MET A 129 -2.88 -6.18 6.44
CA MET A 129 -2.35 -7.55 6.51
C MET A 129 -1.58 -7.80 7.80
N PHE A 130 -0.76 -6.85 8.23
CA PHE A 130 -0.01 -6.97 9.48
C PHE A 130 -0.95 -7.13 10.67
N LYS A 131 -1.99 -6.29 10.77
CA LYS A 131 -3.03 -6.38 11.81
C LYS A 131 -3.78 -7.72 11.76
N GLN A 132 -3.95 -8.29 10.56
CA GLN A 132 -4.56 -9.61 10.39
C GLN A 132 -3.67 -10.76 10.90
N TYR A 133 -2.37 -10.74 10.58
CA TYR A 133 -1.47 -11.87 10.85
C TYR A 133 -0.73 -11.77 12.18
N ALA A 134 -0.50 -10.58 12.73
CA ALA A 134 0.17 -10.39 14.03
C ALA A 134 -0.45 -11.22 15.18
N PRO A 135 -1.78 -11.25 15.40
CA PRO A 135 -2.36 -12.02 16.51
C PRO A 135 -2.32 -13.54 16.31
N THR A 136 -1.96 -14.04 15.11
CA THR A 136 -2.00 -15.49 14.81
C THR A 136 -0.85 -16.28 15.44
N GLY A 137 0.18 -15.59 15.95
CA GLY A 137 1.39 -16.20 16.50
C GLY A 137 2.37 -16.73 15.45
N ILE A 138 2.14 -16.42 14.15
CA ILE A 138 3.03 -16.85 13.06
C ILE A 138 4.21 -15.91 12.83
N LEU A 139 4.11 -14.66 13.30
CA LEU A 139 5.15 -13.66 13.15
C LEU A 139 6.10 -13.73 14.35
N TRP A 140 7.40 -13.60 14.08
CA TRP A 140 8.40 -13.55 15.14
C TRP A 140 8.40 -12.20 15.86
N ASP A 141 8.45 -12.25 17.19
CA ASP A 141 8.68 -11.06 18.02
C ASP A 141 10.16 -10.65 17.93
N MET A 142 10.41 -9.57 17.18
CA MET A 142 11.74 -9.03 16.91
C MET A 142 12.11 -7.87 17.84
N ALA A 143 11.36 -7.60 18.92
CA ALA A 143 11.57 -6.44 19.78
C ALA A 143 13.01 -6.35 20.31
N ASP A 144 13.54 -7.46 20.85
CA ASP A 144 14.91 -7.50 21.38
C ASP A 144 15.95 -7.29 20.28
N ALA A 145 15.76 -7.88 19.10
CA ALA A 145 16.67 -7.69 17.97
C ALA A 145 16.68 -6.24 17.48
N TYR A 146 15.50 -5.65 17.35
CA TYR A 146 15.30 -4.26 16.96
C TYR A 146 15.94 -3.29 17.96
N ASP A 147 15.73 -3.47 19.26
CA ASP A 147 16.26 -2.59 20.30
C ASP A 147 17.79 -2.63 20.40
N ASN A 148 18.41 -3.72 19.93
CA ASN A 148 19.87 -3.93 19.92
C ASN A 148 20.51 -3.75 18.53
N ALA A 149 19.75 -3.36 17.50
CA ALA A 149 20.24 -3.17 16.15
C ALA A 149 21.20 -1.98 16.02
N ASP A 150 22.22 -2.06 15.18
CA ASP A 150 23.22 -0.99 15.02
C ASP A 150 22.59 0.26 14.36
N PHE A 151 21.63 0.05 13.45
CA PHE A 151 20.90 1.14 12.79
C PHE A 151 20.10 2.02 13.77
N GLN A 152 19.82 1.57 15.01
CA GLN A 152 19.13 2.39 16.03
C GLN A 152 19.81 3.75 16.24
N ASN A 153 21.15 3.78 16.15
CA ASN A 153 21.93 5.00 16.37
C ASN A 153 21.83 6.01 15.21
N ARG A 154 21.29 5.61 14.05
CA ARG A 154 21.11 6.45 12.86
C ARG A 154 19.64 6.75 12.53
N MET A 155 18.71 6.19 13.29
CA MET A 155 17.29 6.35 13.02
C MET A 155 16.83 7.79 13.25
N ILE A 156 16.29 8.42 12.22
CA ILE A 156 15.77 9.80 12.24
C ILE A 156 14.28 9.88 12.54
N LEU A 157 13.55 8.77 12.37
CA LEU A 157 12.10 8.66 12.64
C LEU A 157 11.77 7.44 13.52
N PRO A 158 12.25 7.41 14.78
CA PRO A 158 12.11 6.23 15.63
C PRO A 158 10.68 5.90 16.03
N ASP A 159 9.79 6.89 16.04
CA ASP A 159 8.41 6.72 16.48
C ASP A 159 7.59 5.84 15.52
N ILE A 160 8.00 5.74 14.25
CA ILE A 160 7.35 4.85 13.25
C ILE A 160 7.33 3.41 13.75
N ASN A 161 8.46 2.89 14.23
CA ASN A 161 8.57 1.51 14.67
C ASN A 161 8.24 1.35 16.16
N LYS A 162 8.46 2.37 17.00
CA LYS A 162 8.03 2.32 18.40
C LYS A 162 6.51 2.21 18.53
N ASN A 163 5.76 2.88 17.66
CA ASN A 163 4.30 2.83 17.67
C ASN A 163 3.74 1.49 17.14
N LEU A 164 4.57 0.63 16.55
CA LEU A 164 4.20 -0.73 16.16
C LEU A 164 4.30 -1.73 17.32
N LYS A 165 4.91 -1.35 18.45
CA LYS A 165 4.99 -2.22 19.62
C LYS A 165 3.60 -2.40 20.24
N ASP A 166 3.26 -3.63 20.60
CA ASP A 166 2.02 -3.90 21.33
C ASP A 166 2.08 -3.43 22.79
N SER A 167 0.97 -3.59 23.52
CA SER A 167 0.88 -3.19 24.93
C SER A 167 1.82 -3.97 25.86
N GLU A 168 2.37 -5.09 25.41
CA GLU A 168 3.36 -5.90 26.12
C GLU A 168 4.80 -5.59 25.68
N GLY A 169 4.98 -4.69 24.72
CA GLY A 169 6.28 -4.24 24.20
C GLY A 169 6.84 -5.10 23.07
N ARG A 170 6.06 -6.04 22.54
CA ARG A 170 6.47 -6.96 21.46
C ARG A 170 6.41 -6.24 20.11
N LEU A 171 7.29 -6.61 19.18
CA LEU A 171 7.37 -6.00 17.85
C LEU A 171 7.34 -7.09 16.78
N TYR A 172 6.28 -7.14 15.98
CA TYR A 172 6.09 -8.18 14.96
C TYR A 172 6.39 -7.71 13.53
N GLY A 173 6.68 -6.43 13.34
CA GLY A 173 6.95 -5.83 12.04
C GLY A 173 7.87 -4.63 12.11
N PHE A 174 8.58 -4.38 11.03
CA PHE A 174 9.54 -3.28 10.88
C PHE A 174 9.26 -2.47 9.61
N ALA A 175 8.98 -1.18 9.75
CA ALA A 175 8.80 -0.25 8.64
C ALA A 175 10.12 0.50 8.37
N PRO A 176 10.79 0.29 7.22
CA PRO A 176 12.04 0.99 6.87
C PRO A 176 11.83 2.40 6.32
N SER A 177 10.57 2.80 6.11
CA SER A 177 10.20 4.12 5.61
C SER A 177 8.88 4.59 6.21
N TYR A 178 8.61 5.87 6.10
CA TYR A 178 7.30 6.47 6.38
C TYR A 178 6.27 6.10 5.31
N GLY A 179 4.98 6.25 5.64
CA GLY A 179 3.87 5.74 4.81
C GLY A 179 3.61 6.55 3.53
N ASN A 180 3.57 7.88 3.64
CA ASN A 180 3.14 8.81 2.59
C ASN A 180 1.62 8.67 2.26
N GLY A 181 1.12 9.40 1.26
CA GLY A 181 -0.30 9.35 0.86
C GLY A 181 -0.55 9.76 -0.58
N CYS A 182 -1.83 9.80 -0.97
CA CYS A 182 -2.23 10.31 -2.27
C CYS A 182 -2.63 11.78 -2.20
N VAL A 183 -2.51 12.44 -3.36
CA VAL A 183 -2.91 13.82 -3.63
C VAL A 183 -3.63 13.87 -4.96
N THR A 184 -4.40 14.94 -5.17
CA THR A 184 -5.23 15.09 -6.35
C THR A 184 -4.44 15.78 -7.47
N TYR A 185 -4.13 15.04 -8.53
CA TYR A 185 -3.47 15.58 -9.72
C TYR A 185 -4.51 15.98 -10.77
N VAL A 186 -4.29 17.11 -11.42
CA VAL A 186 -5.16 17.68 -12.46
C VAL A 186 -4.35 17.99 -13.70
N LYS A 187 -4.86 17.63 -14.89
CA LYS A 187 -4.26 18.00 -16.18
C LYS A 187 -4.35 19.51 -16.40
N GLN A 188 -3.22 20.21 -16.53
CA GLN A 188 -3.21 21.66 -16.75
C GLN A 188 -3.85 22.03 -18.09
N ALA A 189 -3.58 21.27 -19.15
CA ALA A 189 -4.18 21.51 -20.47
C ALA A 189 -5.72 21.48 -20.44
N TRP A 190 -6.31 20.66 -19.56
CA TRP A 190 -7.77 20.57 -19.44
C TRP A 190 -8.33 21.76 -18.67
N LEU A 191 -7.65 22.21 -17.61
CA LEU A 191 -7.98 23.45 -16.89
C LEU A 191 -8.01 24.66 -17.84
N ASP A 192 -6.97 24.78 -18.68
CA ASP A 192 -6.85 25.85 -19.67
C ASP A 192 -7.96 25.80 -20.72
N ALA A 193 -8.31 24.60 -21.20
CA ALA A 193 -9.36 24.40 -22.20
C ALA A 193 -10.74 24.84 -21.70
N VAL A 194 -11.05 24.61 -20.42
CA VAL A 194 -12.32 25.00 -19.80
C VAL A 194 -12.27 26.36 -19.09
N GLY A 195 -11.10 27.00 -19.04
CA GLY A 195 -10.90 28.34 -18.48
C GLY A 195 -11.00 28.42 -16.96
N ILE A 196 -10.50 27.39 -16.26
CA ILE A 196 -10.51 27.31 -14.79
C ILE A 196 -9.06 27.41 -14.27
N ASP A 197 -8.82 28.23 -13.25
CA ASP A 197 -7.54 28.25 -12.52
C ASP A 197 -7.61 27.28 -11.34
N ILE A 198 -6.58 26.46 -11.15
CA ILE A 198 -6.50 25.51 -10.02
C ILE A 198 -6.62 26.23 -8.65
N ASN A 199 -6.18 27.49 -8.58
CA ASN A 199 -6.27 28.30 -7.37
C ASN A 199 -7.69 28.73 -7.02
N ASP A 200 -8.64 28.65 -7.95
CA ASP A 200 -10.05 28.97 -7.70
C ASP A 200 -10.81 27.80 -7.06
N ILE A 201 -10.22 26.59 -7.05
CA ILE A 201 -10.85 25.41 -6.45
C ILE A 201 -10.57 25.41 -4.95
N LYS A 202 -11.61 25.66 -4.14
CA LYS A 202 -11.50 25.77 -2.68
C LYS A 202 -12.54 24.97 -1.91
N THR A 203 -13.69 24.74 -2.53
CA THR A 203 -14.82 24.00 -1.95
C THR A 203 -15.18 22.80 -2.82
N TYR A 204 -16.02 21.91 -2.29
CA TYR A 204 -16.56 20.81 -3.07
C TYR A 204 -17.39 21.29 -4.26
N ASP A 205 -18.11 22.41 -4.13
CA ASP A 205 -18.89 22.98 -5.24
C ASP A 205 -17.96 23.43 -6.39
N ASP A 206 -16.81 24.04 -6.08
CA ASP A 206 -15.81 24.41 -7.09
C ASP A 206 -15.21 23.17 -7.77
N TYR A 207 -14.82 22.18 -6.96
CA TYR A 207 -14.26 20.92 -7.46
C TYR A 207 -15.26 20.19 -8.36
N TYR A 208 -16.51 20.09 -7.92
CA TYR A 208 -17.59 19.47 -8.67
C TYR A 208 -17.87 20.20 -9.99
N ALA A 209 -17.87 21.54 -9.97
CA ALA A 209 -18.03 22.36 -11.16
C ALA A 209 -16.87 22.16 -12.15
N MET A 210 -15.63 22.01 -11.67
CA MET A 210 -14.47 21.68 -12.50
C MET A 210 -14.62 20.29 -13.15
N LEU A 211 -15.00 19.26 -12.38
CA LEU A 211 -15.23 17.92 -12.92
C LEU A 211 -16.33 17.91 -13.98
N LYS A 212 -17.41 18.66 -13.74
CA LYS A 212 -18.49 18.88 -14.72
C LYS A 212 -17.99 19.57 -15.97
N ALA A 213 -17.17 20.61 -15.85
CA ALA A 213 -16.61 21.33 -16.98
C ALA A 213 -15.74 20.42 -17.84
N PHE A 214 -14.97 19.50 -17.23
CA PHE A 214 -14.23 18.49 -17.99
C PHE A 214 -15.16 17.57 -18.77
N HIS A 215 -16.25 17.08 -18.19
CA HIS A 215 -17.20 16.24 -18.91
C HIS A 215 -17.93 16.99 -20.04
N ASP A 216 -18.48 18.16 -19.73
CA ASP A 216 -19.41 18.89 -20.60
C ASP A 216 -18.70 19.83 -21.61
N GLY A 217 -17.39 20.07 -21.43
CA GLY A 217 -16.65 21.16 -22.08
C GLY A 217 -15.69 20.78 -23.20
N ASP A 218 -15.60 19.51 -23.60
CA ASP A 218 -14.68 19.02 -24.67
C ASP A 218 -13.19 19.41 -24.42
N PRO A 219 -12.63 19.13 -23.22
CA PRO A 219 -11.25 19.52 -22.88
C PRO A 219 -10.20 18.78 -23.71
N ASP A 220 -10.53 17.65 -24.34
CA ASP A 220 -9.64 16.94 -25.27
C ASP A 220 -9.71 17.49 -26.71
N GLY A 221 -10.61 18.44 -26.98
CA GLY A 221 -10.70 19.16 -28.26
C GLY A 221 -11.12 18.30 -29.45
N ASN A 222 -11.80 17.17 -29.20
CA ASN A 222 -12.18 16.23 -30.25
C ASN A 222 -13.49 16.65 -30.97
N GLY A 223 -14.17 17.68 -30.45
CA GLY A 223 -15.42 18.22 -30.98
C GLY A 223 -16.67 17.50 -30.47
N LYS A 224 -16.55 16.71 -29.40
CA LYS A 224 -17.67 16.02 -28.75
C LYS A 224 -17.64 16.32 -27.26
N ASN A 225 -18.81 16.68 -26.75
CA ASN A 225 -19.01 16.91 -25.33
C ASN A 225 -19.58 15.65 -24.69
N GLY A 226 -19.22 15.39 -23.45
CA GLY A 226 -19.73 14.26 -22.66
C GLY A 226 -19.05 12.92 -22.93
N ASP A 227 -17.93 12.89 -23.66
CA ASP A 227 -17.13 11.67 -23.88
C ASP A 227 -15.80 11.65 -23.11
N THR A 228 -15.54 12.66 -22.28
CA THR A 228 -14.48 12.70 -21.26
C THR A 228 -15.10 12.72 -19.87
N TYR A 229 -14.36 12.43 -18.81
CA TYR A 229 -14.86 12.39 -17.43
C TYR A 229 -14.09 13.33 -16.50
N GLY A 230 -14.66 13.64 -15.35
CA GLY A 230 -13.97 14.44 -14.34
C GLY A 230 -12.78 13.71 -13.74
N VAL A 231 -13.03 12.62 -13.02
CA VAL A 231 -12.03 11.82 -12.30
C VAL A 231 -12.15 10.33 -12.61
N VAL A 232 -11.01 9.65 -12.71
CA VAL A 232 -10.94 8.18 -12.68
C VAL A 232 -10.29 7.72 -11.37
N ALA A 233 -10.82 6.65 -10.77
CA ALA A 233 -10.28 6.10 -9.53
C ALA A 233 -10.30 4.55 -9.55
N PRO A 234 -9.37 3.89 -8.84
CA PRO A 234 -9.43 2.44 -8.66
C PRO A 234 -10.44 2.07 -7.56
N GLY A 235 -11.72 2.04 -7.93
CA GLY A 235 -12.83 1.82 -7.01
C GLY A 235 -13.34 3.11 -6.36
N PHE A 236 -14.57 3.05 -5.85
CA PHE A 236 -15.16 4.13 -5.03
C PHE A 236 -14.66 4.13 -3.58
N ILE A 237 -14.15 2.98 -3.14
CA ILE A 237 -13.53 2.73 -1.84
C ILE A 237 -12.33 1.80 -2.09
N GLY A 238 -11.20 2.09 -1.46
CA GLY A 238 -9.99 1.27 -1.52
C GLY A 238 -10.13 -0.01 -0.71
N THR A 239 -9.37 -1.04 -1.07
CA THR A 239 -9.34 -2.34 -0.37
C THR A 239 -8.40 -2.34 0.85
N ASP A 240 -7.65 -1.26 1.06
CA ASP A 240 -6.71 -1.08 2.17
C ASP A 240 -6.79 0.35 2.69
N ALA A 241 -6.38 0.56 3.95
CA ALA A 241 -6.32 1.88 4.54
C ALA A 241 -5.24 2.73 3.83
N PRO A 242 -5.52 4.01 3.49
CA PRO A 242 -6.75 4.74 3.78
C PRO A 242 -7.83 4.43 2.75
N TYR A 243 -9.00 3.95 3.19
CA TYR A 243 -10.05 3.45 2.30
C TYR A 243 -10.61 4.53 1.35
N VAL A 244 -10.45 5.81 1.67
CA VAL A 244 -10.97 6.95 0.90
C VAL A 244 -9.94 7.61 -0.01
N ASN A 245 -8.70 7.10 -0.02
CA ASN A 245 -7.52 7.79 -0.55
C ASN A 245 -7.58 8.14 -2.05
N TYR A 246 -8.46 7.51 -2.82
CA TYR A 246 -8.58 7.76 -4.26
C TYR A 246 -9.72 8.71 -4.66
N LEU A 247 -10.63 9.04 -3.74
CA LEU A 247 -11.72 10.00 -3.97
C LEU A 247 -11.95 10.88 -2.72
N PRO A 248 -10.90 11.50 -2.14
CA PRO A 248 -11.03 12.23 -0.89
C PRO A 248 -12.03 13.37 -0.98
N GLU A 249 -12.15 14.08 -2.10
CA GLU A 249 -13.10 15.19 -2.26
C GLU A 249 -14.57 14.76 -2.22
N PHE A 250 -14.88 13.50 -2.58
CA PHE A 250 -16.23 12.95 -2.46
C PHE A 250 -16.52 12.42 -1.06
N TRP A 251 -15.50 11.82 -0.41
CA TRP A 251 -15.62 11.28 0.95
C TRP A 251 -15.63 12.39 2.02
N GLN A 252 -14.79 13.42 1.86
CA GLN A 252 -14.67 14.57 2.76
C GLN A 252 -14.39 14.12 4.21
N ASP A 253 -15.30 14.44 5.12
CA ASP A 253 -15.29 14.11 6.54
C ASP A 253 -15.70 12.66 6.86
N ALA A 254 -16.18 11.91 5.86
CA ALA A 254 -16.56 10.51 6.03
C ALA A 254 -15.35 9.57 5.91
N TYR A 255 -15.23 8.65 6.87
CA TYR A 255 -14.23 7.58 6.82
C TYR A 255 -14.91 6.21 7.09
N PRO A 256 -15.01 5.33 6.07
CA PRO A 256 -15.81 4.11 6.11
C PRO A 256 -15.09 2.95 6.83
N SER A 257 -14.68 3.16 8.09
CA SER A 257 -14.04 2.18 8.98
C SER A 257 -14.69 2.20 10.37
N LEU A 258 -14.36 1.22 11.22
CA LEU A 258 -14.52 1.44 12.66
C LEU A 258 -13.51 2.52 13.07
N LEU A 259 -13.98 3.51 13.83
CA LEU A 259 -13.25 4.71 14.20
C LEU A 259 -13.28 4.90 15.71
N GLN A 260 -12.18 5.40 16.27
CA GLN A 260 -12.15 5.83 17.65
C GLN A 260 -12.49 7.32 17.74
N GLY A 261 -13.54 7.67 18.49
CA GLY A 261 -13.90 9.05 18.76
C GLY A 261 -12.91 9.75 19.70
N ASP A 262 -13.02 11.07 19.82
CA ASP A 262 -12.19 11.89 20.72
C ASP A 262 -12.31 11.49 22.20
N ASP A 263 -13.41 10.81 22.57
CA ASP A 263 -13.66 10.24 23.90
C ASP A 263 -13.01 8.87 24.11
N GLY A 264 -12.31 8.35 23.10
CA GLY A 264 -11.69 7.03 23.10
C GLY A 264 -12.66 5.89 22.75
N VAL A 265 -13.93 6.17 22.47
CA VAL A 265 -14.95 5.16 22.19
C VAL A 265 -14.99 4.84 20.69
N TRP A 266 -14.90 3.56 20.37
CA TRP A 266 -15.02 3.06 19.01
C TRP A 266 -16.47 3.02 18.54
N TYR A 267 -16.72 3.44 17.30
CA TYR A 267 -18.01 3.41 16.61
C TYR A 267 -17.83 3.01 15.14
N ASP A 268 -18.93 2.67 14.45
CA ASP A 268 -18.91 2.36 13.02
C ASP A 268 -19.06 3.63 12.17
N GLY A 269 -17.93 4.09 11.61
CA GLY A 269 -17.87 5.24 10.72
C GLY A 269 -18.67 5.07 9.43
N PHE A 270 -18.96 3.83 8.99
CA PHE A 270 -19.75 3.59 7.79
C PHE A 270 -21.24 3.93 7.99
N GLN A 271 -21.75 3.81 9.22
CA GLN A 271 -23.16 4.06 9.54
C GLN A 271 -23.50 5.53 9.83
N THR A 272 -22.53 6.42 9.63
CA THR A 272 -22.63 7.84 9.96
C THR A 272 -23.42 8.65 8.91
N GLU A 273 -23.91 9.82 9.30
CA GLU A 273 -24.59 10.73 8.36
C GLU A 273 -23.60 11.33 7.35
N GLU A 274 -22.34 11.50 7.74
CA GLU A 274 -21.22 11.88 6.89
C GLU A 274 -21.03 10.87 5.76
N THR A 275 -21.06 9.56 6.06
CA THR A 275 -21.00 8.52 5.02
C THR A 275 -22.22 8.56 4.10
N LYS A 276 -23.43 8.79 4.63
CA LYS A 276 -24.62 8.96 3.76
C LYS A 276 -24.48 10.16 2.82
N ALA A 277 -23.93 11.27 3.30
CA ALA A 277 -23.65 12.44 2.49
C ALA A 277 -22.60 12.14 1.41
N ALA A 278 -21.53 11.42 1.74
CA ALA A 278 -20.53 10.95 0.79
C ALA A 278 -21.14 10.04 -0.30
N LEU A 279 -21.99 9.10 0.08
CA LEU A 279 -22.71 8.23 -0.86
C LEU A 279 -23.61 9.03 -1.81
N ALA A 280 -24.27 10.08 -1.31
CA ALA A 280 -25.07 10.98 -2.14
C ALA A 280 -24.19 11.78 -3.13
N ARG A 281 -23.04 12.29 -2.68
CA ARG A 281 -22.05 12.97 -3.53
C ARG A 281 -21.49 12.05 -4.61
N LEU A 282 -21.09 10.83 -4.25
CA LEU A 282 -20.61 9.80 -5.17
C LEU A 282 -21.67 9.45 -6.23
N ARG A 283 -22.92 9.22 -5.81
CA ARG A 283 -24.04 8.95 -6.73
C ARG A 283 -24.24 10.11 -7.71
N GLN A 284 -24.25 11.34 -7.20
CA GLN A 284 -24.40 12.52 -8.04
C GLN A 284 -23.24 12.61 -9.03
N GLY A 285 -21.98 12.48 -8.57
CA GLY A 285 -20.80 12.52 -9.43
C GLY A 285 -20.79 11.44 -10.51
N TYR A 286 -21.24 10.23 -10.19
CA TYR A 286 -21.36 9.13 -11.15
C TYR A 286 -22.40 9.40 -12.23
N VAL A 287 -23.63 9.80 -11.85
CA VAL A 287 -24.72 10.09 -12.79
C VAL A 287 -24.36 11.23 -13.74
N ASP A 288 -23.59 12.19 -13.24
CA ASP A 288 -23.32 13.44 -13.92
C ASP A 288 -22.04 13.45 -14.76
N GLY A 289 -21.32 12.33 -14.84
CA GLY A 289 -20.07 12.20 -15.60
C GLY A 289 -18.84 12.79 -14.90
N CYS A 290 -18.99 13.27 -13.66
CA CYS A 290 -17.86 13.73 -12.84
C CYS A 290 -16.95 12.56 -12.44
N ILE A 291 -17.50 11.37 -12.22
CA ILE A 291 -16.75 10.15 -11.98
C ILE A 291 -16.85 9.25 -13.20
N ASP A 292 -15.71 8.79 -13.69
CA ASP A 292 -15.60 7.81 -14.76
C ASP A 292 -16.30 6.50 -14.33
N PRO A 293 -17.28 5.99 -15.09
CA PRO A 293 -18.04 4.80 -14.72
C PRO A 293 -17.17 3.53 -14.67
N GLU A 294 -16.03 3.50 -15.37
CA GLU A 294 -15.09 2.39 -15.28
C GLU A 294 -14.42 2.30 -13.90
N SER A 295 -14.46 3.37 -13.10
CA SER A 295 -13.89 3.42 -11.74
C SER A 295 -14.45 2.32 -10.84
N LEU A 296 -15.70 1.88 -11.04
CA LEU A 296 -16.31 0.79 -10.27
C LEU A 296 -15.47 -0.49 -10.31
N THR A 297 -14.84 -0.78 -11.45
CA THR A 297 -14.10 -2.03 -11.69
C THR A 297 -12.62 -1.81 -11.96
N ALA A 298 -12.18 -0.57 -12.06
CA ALA A 298 -10.79 -0.24 -12.35
C ALA A 298 -9.90 -0.65 -11.17
N GLN A 299 -8.77 -1.29 -11.50
CA GLN A 299 -7.66 -1.44 -10.57
C GLN A 299 -6.69 -0.27 -10.74
N THR A 300 -5.78 -0.11 -9.77
CA THR A 300 -4.81 0.99 -9.76
C THR A 300 -4.03 1.12 -11.07
N LYS A 301 -3.59 -0.01 -11.64
CA LYS A 301 -2.88 -0.01 -12.92
C LYS A 301 -3.78 0.48 -14.07
N THR A 302 -5.00 -0.04 -14.17
CA THR A 302 -5.95 0.30 -15.24
C THR A 302 -6.36 1.77 -15.20
N ALA A 303 -6.69 2.30 -14.01
CA ALA A 303 -7.03 3.72 -13.85
C ALA A 303 -5.87 4.63 -14.27
N ARG A 304 -4.66 4.30 -13.80
CA ARG A 304 -3.44 5.05 -14.10
C ARG A 304 -3.09 5.03 -15.60
N GLU A 305 -3.11 3.85 -16.23
CA GLU A 305 -2.81 3.69 -17.66
C GLU A 305 -3.84 4.39 -18.56
N LYS A 306 -5.11 4.41 -18.13
CA LYS A 306 -6.17 5.16 -18.82
C LYS A 306 -5.95 6.67 -18.75
N TRP A 307 -5.53 7.18 -17.59
CA TRP A 307 -5.38 8.62 -17.37
C TRP A 307 -4.29 9.26 -18.25
N PHE A 308 -3.14 8.58 -18.38
CA PHE A 308 -2.02 9.04 -19.21
C PHE A 308 -2.01 8.50 -20.64
N SER A 309 -3.04 7.76 -21.06
CA SER A 309 -3.11 7.19 -22.41
C SER A 309 -3.15 8.27 -23.48
N ASN A 310 -2.55 8.06 -24.64
CA ASN A 310 -2.67 8.98 -25.78
C ASN A 310 -4.10 9.07 -26.36
N ASN A 311 -4.95 8.09 -26.06
CA ASN A 311 -6.37 8.16 -26.39
C ASN A 311 -7.13 8.90 -25.29
N GLN A 312 -7.34 10.20 -25.49
CA GLN A 312 -8.03 11.06 -24.53
C GLN A 312 -9.57 10.89 -24.56
N THR A 313 -10.13 10.27 -25.60
CA THR A 313 -11.56 9.90 -25.62
C THR A 313 -11.84 8.89 -24.51
N GLY A 314 -12.79 9.23 -23.63
CA GLY A 314 -13.13 8.44 -22.45
C GLY A 314 -12.14 8.61 -21.29
N SER A 315 -11.11 9.46 -21.40
CA SER A 315 -10.16 9.74 -20.33
C SER A 315 -10.75 10.69 -19.28
N SER A 316 -9.99 10.95 -18.22
CA SER A 316 -10.37 11.85 -17.12
C SER A 316 -9.40 13.01 -16.96
N GLY A 317 -9.89 14.13 -16.40
CA GLY A 317 -9.07 15.31 -16.11
C GLY A 317 -8.29 15.19 -14.81
N VAL A 318 -8.82 14.42 -13.86
CA VAL A 318 -8.29 14.25 -12.51
C VAL A 318 -7.89 12.80 -12.26
N PHE A 319 -6.79 12.61 -11.53
CA PHE A 319 -6.39 11.34 -10.95
C PHE A 319 -5.79 11.55 -9.57
N VAL A 320 -6.34 10.89 -8.56
CA VAL A 320 -5.83 10.97 -7.19
C VAL A 320 -4.84 9.85 -6.97
N TYR A 321 -3.57 10.20 -6.72
CA TYR A 321 -2.51 9.20 -6.65
C TYR A 321 -1.36 9.60 -5.74
N TRP A 322 -0.44 8.66 -5.50
CA TRP A 322 0.67 8.83 -4.57
C TRP A 322 1.46 10.13 -4.83
N ALA A 323 1.87 10.77 -3.75
CA ALA A 323 2.75 11.94 -3.77
C ALA A 323 4.22 11.55 -4.06
N GLY A 324 5.12 12.53 -3.98
CA GLY A 324 6.56 12.30 -4.06
C GLY A 324 7.03 11.82 -5.43
N SER A 325 7.76 10.70 -5.48
CA SER A 325 8.32 10.13 -6.73
C SER A 325 7.28 9.85 -7.81
N TRP A 326 6.01 9.72 -7.42
CA TRP A 326 4.91 9.52 -8.35
C TRP A 326 4.53 10.78 -9.13
N TYR A 327 4.81 11.98 -8.62
CA TYR A 327 4.66 13.20 -9.42
C TYR A 327 5.53 13.10 -10.69
N GLN A 328 6.83 12.85 -10.51
CA GLN A 328 7.74 12.60 -11.62
C GLN A 328 7.28 11.43 -12.51
N THR A 329 6.86 10.32 -11.90
CA THR A 329 6.47 9.12 -12.65
C THR A 329 5.23 9.36 -13.51
N LEU A 330 4.26 10.12 -13.03
CA LEU A 330 3.08 10.50 -13.81
C LEU A 330 3.50 11.39 -14.98
N THR A 331 4.27 12.46 -14.74
CA THR A 331 4.80 13.34 -15.79
C THR A 331 5.57 12.56 -16.87
N ASP A 332 6.48 11.66 -16.49
CA ASP A 332 7.23 10.80 -17.43
C ASP A 332 6.29 9.96 -18.32
N ASN A 333 5.20 9.43 -17.74
CA ASN A 333 4.25 8.62 -18.51
C ASN A 333 3.41 9.47 -19.47
N PHE A 334 3.11 10.72 -19.16
CA PHE A 334 2.48 11.64 -20.10
C PHE A 334 3.40 11.92 -21.29
N ILE A 335 4.67 12.25 -21.03
CA ILE A 335 5.70 12.42 -22.09
C ILE A 335 5.78 11.17 -22.97
N LYS A 336 5.90 9.99 -22.34
CA LYS A 336 6.00 8.70 -23.04
C LYS A 336 4.82 8.41 -23.95
N ASN A 337 3.62 8.84 -23.55
CA ASN A 337 2.40 8.64 -24.29
C ASN A 337 2.04 9.82 -25.20
N ASP A 338 2.92 10.79 -25.41
CA ASP A 338 2.63 11.96 -26.28
C ASP A 338 1.39 12.73 -25.80
N VAL A 339 1.27 12.89 -24.48
CA VAL A 339 0.24 13.69 -23.80
C VAL A 339 0.93 14.85 -23.09
N ASP A 340 0.29 16.02 -23.07
CA ASP A 340 0.80 17.22 -22.39
C ASP A 340 1.18 16.90 -20.93
N PRO A 341 2.47 17.00 -20.57
CA PRO A 341 2.97 16.51 -19.28
C PRO A 341 2.71 17.47 -18.12
N ASP A 342 2.17 18.66 -18.37
CA ASP A 342 1.88 19.64 -17.33
C ASP A 342 0.67 19.20 -16.50
N ILE A 343 0.96 18.68 -15.31
CA ILE A 343 -0.03 18.31 -14.29
C ILE A 343 0.25 19.09 -13.01
N VAL A 344 -0.83 19.49 -12.32
CA VAL A 344 -0.77 20.27 -11.08
C VAL A 344 -1.41 19.52 -9.93
N GLN A 345 -0.96 19.79 -8.72
CA GLN A 345 -1.53 19.25 -7.49
C GLN A 345 -2.59 20.21 -6.95
N LEU A 346 -3.79 19.71 -6.66
CA LEU A 346 -4.88 20.47 -6.03
C LEU A 346 -4.66 20.50 -4.51
N PRO A 347 -4.50 21.66 -3.84
CA PRO A 347 -4.54 21.73 -2.38
C PRO A 347 -5.87 21.17 -1.83
N PRO A 348 -5.89 20.56 -0.63
CA PRO A 348 -7.12 20.06 -0.02
C PRO A 348 -8.21 21.13 -0.03
N ILE A 349 -9.39 20.78 -0.55
CA ILE A 349 -10.58 21.63 -0.43
C ILE A 349 -11.02 21.72 1.04
N GLU A 350 -11.78 22.77 1.38
CA GLU A 350 -12.21 23.08 2.74
C GLU A 350 -12.81 21.88 3.47
N GLU A 351 -13.65 21.10 2.79
CA GLU A 351 -14.37 19.96 3.36
C GLU A 351 -13.49 18.72 3.56
N VAL A 352 -12.37 18.61 2.82
CA VAL A 352 -11.38 17.54 3.01
C VAL A 352 -10.42 17.92 4.14
N GLY A 353 -10.02 19.19 4.23
CA GLY A 353 -9.11 19.71 5.24
C GLY A 353 -7.65 19.31 5.04
N ALA A 354 -7.36 18.02 4.89
CA ALA A 354 -6.02 17.48 4.65
C ALA A 354 -6.06 16.12 3.92
N TYR A 355 -5.01 15.83 3.15
CA TYR A 355 -4.76 14.49 2.65
C TYR A 355 -4.32 13.54 3.77
N ILE A 356 -4.40 12.23 3.51
CA ILE A 356 -4.15 11.20 4.53
C ILE A 356 -2.79 10.56 4.33
N ASN A 357 -1.93 10.67 5.34
CA ASN A 357 -0.73 9.88 5.49
C ASN A 357 -1.07 8.51 6.08
N LYS A 358 -0.78 7.44 5.33
CA LYS A 358 -1.10 6.08 5.76
C LYS A 358 -0.08 5.55 6.77
N GLU A 359 -0.48 4.50 7.48
CA GLU A 359 0.47 3.63 8.18
C GLU A 359 1.42 2.98 7.16
N ALA A 360 2.71 2.95 7.48
CA ALA A 360 3.73 2.38 6.59
C ALA A 360 3.57 0.85 6.46
N PRO A 361 3.77 0.27 5.26
CA PRO A 361 3.96 -1.16 5.12
C PRO A 361 5.17 -1.63 5.93
N VAL A 362 5.09 -2.85 6.46
CA VAL A 362 6.12 -3.43 7.33
C VAL A 362 6.74 -4.65 6.68
N TRP A 363 8.02 -4.89 6.96
CA TRP A 363 8.62 -6.21 6.87
C TRP A 363 8.27 -7.02 8.10
N VAL A 364 7.91 -8.28 7.89
CA VAL A 364 7.70 -9.27 8.96
C VAL A 364 8.62 -10.46 8.75
N ILE A 365 9.01 -11.11 9.84
CA ILE A 365 9.78 -12.37 9.84
C ILE A 365 8.85 -13.48 10.30
N ILE A 366 8.79 -14.57 9.55
CA ILE A 366 7.98 -15.74 9.95
C ILE A 366 8.70 -16.50 11.06
N ASP A 367 8.00 -16.78 12.16
CA ASP A 367 8.57 -17.54 13.26
C ASP A 367 8.81 -19.00 12.84
N SER A 368 10.08 -19.37 12.70
CA SER A 368 10.49 -20.74 12.38
C SER A 368 10.41 -21.70 13.59
N GLY A 369 10.13 -21.17 14.78
CA GLY A 369 10.26 -21.90 16.05
C GLY A 369 11.71 -22.04 16.54
N ASP A 370 12.68 -21.50 15.79
CA ASP A 370 14.09 -21.43 16.15
C ASP A 370 14.52 -19.95 16.28
N PRO A 371 14.65 -19.43 17.52
CA PRO A 371 15.05 -18.04 17.74
C PRO A 371 16.39 -17.67 17.09
N ALA A 372 17.33 -18.62 16.99
CA ALA A 372 18.63 -18.35 16.35
C ALA A 372 18.47 -18.15 14.83
N ARG A 373 17.58 -18.92 14.20
CA ARG A 373 17.24 -18.72 12.78
C ARG A 373 16.51 -17.40 12.56
N ASN A 374 15.54 -17.05 13.40
CA ASN A 374 14.80 -15.80 13.24
C ASN A 374 15.72 -14.58 13.42
N GLN A 375 16.63 -14.62 14.40
CA GLN A 375 17.68 -13.61 14.57
C GLN A 375 18.61 -13.54 13.35
N ALA A 376 19.02 -14.67 12.79
CA ALA A 376 19.85 -14.69 11.59
C ALA A 376 19.14 -14.06 10.38
N VAL A 377 17.82 -14.26 10.24
CA VAL A 377 17.01 -13.58 9.22
C VAL A 377 16.98 -12.07 9.45
N PHE A 378 16.77 -11.63 10.69
CA PHE A 378 16.80 -10.20 11.04
C PHE A 378 18.16 -9.57 10.67
N ASP A 379 19.25 -10.23 11.04
CA ASP A 379 20.60 -9.74 10.80
C ASP A 379 20.93 -9.68 9.31
N ALA A 380 20.61 -10.75 8.57
CA ALA A 380 20.91 -10.81 7.14
C ALA A 380 20.02 -9.86 6.32
N LEU A 381 18.79 -9.58 6.78
CA LEU A 381 17.82 -8.77 6.03
C LEU A 381 17.69 -7.34 6.57
N LEU A 382 17.20 -7.16 7.79
CA LEU A 382 16.77 -5.85 8.29
C LEU A 382 17.95 -5.01 8.78
N GLU A 383 18.91 -5.63 9.47
CA GLU A 383 20.13 -4.96 9.92
C GLU A 383 20.94 -4.43 8.72
N THR A 384 21.22 -5.31 7.75
CA THR A 384 21.96 -4.93 6.54
C THR A 384 21.15 -3.97 5.65
N MET A 385 19.83 -4.14 5.50
CA MET A 385 18.99 -3.23 4.70
C MET A 385 19.10 -1.78 5.17
N MET A 386 19.39 -1.56 6.45
CA MET A 386 19.53 -0.25 7.04
C MET A 386 20.99 0.14 7.30
N ASP A 387 22.00 -0.53 6.73
CA ASP A 387 23.44 -0.38 7.06
C ASP A 387 24.02 1.03 6.86
N GLY A 388 23.34 1.90 6.10
CA GLY A 388 23.79 3.25 5.77
C GLY A 388 24.79 3.30 4.62
N ASP A 389 25.08 2.18 3.96
CA ASP A 389 26.07 2.11 2.89
C ASP A 389 25.62 1.13 1.79
N VAL A 390 26.32 0.01 1.62
CA VAL A 390 26.20 -0.86 0.44
C VAL A 390 24.82 -1.47 0.31
N VAL A 391 24.34 -2.18 1.35
CA VAL A 391 23.08 -2.92 1.24
C VAL A 391 21.90 -1.96 1.27
N GLN A 392 21.97 -0.90 2.08
CA GLN A 392 20.95 0.14 2.04
C GLN A 392 20.88 0.85 0.68
N THR A 393 22.02 1.11 0.02
CA THR A 393 22.04 1.66 -1.35
C THR A 393 21.38 0.70 -2.34
N LEU A 394 21.58 -0.62 -2.24
CA LEU A 394 20.86 -1.61 -3.07
C LEU A 394 19.34 -1.53 -2.88
N TRP A 395 18.86 -1.44 -1.64
CA TRP A 395 17.43 -1.32 -1.35
C TRP A 395 16.83 0.05 -1.69
N THR A 396 17.66 1.10 -1.78
CA THR A 396 17.22 2.48 -2.08
C THR A 396 17.28 2.78 -3.58
N TYR A 397 18.35 2.39 -4.26
CA TYR A 397 18.62 2.77 -5.66
C TYR A 397 18.80 1.56 -6.60
N GLY A 398 18.86 0.32 -6.11
CA GLY A 398 19.05 -0.88 -6.93
C GLY A 398 20.52 -1.20 -7.16
N ALA A 399 20.81 -2.09 -8.11
CA ALA A 399 22.16 -2.50 -8.46
C ALA A 399 23.01 -1.37 -9.09
N GLU A 400 24.26 -1.26 -8.65
CA GLU A 400 25.32 -0.43 -9.26
C GLU A 400 25.54 -0.85 -10.72
N ASP A 401 25.86 0.13 -11.58
CA ASP A 401 26.03 0.03 -13.02
C ASP A 401 24.80 -0.43 -13.83
N VAL A 402 23.69 -0.74 -13.16
CA VAL A 402 22.41 -1.06 -13.77
C VAL A 402 21.40 0.07 -13.56
N HIS A 403 21.25 0.52 -12.33
CA HIS A 403 20.24 1.51 -11.93
C HIS A 403 20.86 2.86 -11.54
N TRP A 404 22.09 2.83 -11.03
CA TRP A 404 22.86 4.01 -10.64
C TRP A 404 24.35 3.76 -10.94
N SER A 405 25.14 4.82 -11.00
CA SER A 405 26.57 4.76 -11.31
C SER A 405 27.30 5.94 -10.67
N THR A 406 28.62 5.81 -10.56
CA THR A 406 29.54 6.91 -10.26
C THR A 406 30.55 7.14 -11.39
N HIS A 407 30.45 6.41 -12.50
CA HIS A 407 31.36 6.57 -13.64
C HIS A 407 31.00 7.78 -14.49
N ALA A 408 31.99 8.36 -15.16
CA ALA A 408 31.74 9.39 -16.16
C ALA A 408 30.90 8.82 -17.31
N GLU A 409 29.70 9.37 -17.55
CA GLU A 409 28.83 8.94 -18.64
C GLU A 409 27.90 10.05 -19.12
N GLU A 410 27.46 9.91 -20.38
CA GLU A 410 26.47 10.79 -21.00
C GLU A 410 25.34 9.96 -21.59
N PHE A 411 24.11 10.42 -21.39
CA PHE A 411 22.93 9.83 -22.01
C PHE A 411 21.85 10.87 -22.28
N VAL A 412 20.88 10.51 -23.12
CA VAL A 412 19.78 11.38 -23.51
C VAL A 412 18.47 10.62 -23.36
N THR A 413 17.48 11.22 -22.70
CA THR A 413 16.10 10.73 -22.69
C THR A 413 15.26 11.49 -23.71
N ASN A 414 14.33 10.79 -24.37
CA ASN A 414 13.41 11.33 -25.38
C ASN A 414 14.11 12.06 -26.55
N PRO A 415 15.17 11.47 -27.16
CA PRO A 415 15.95 12.14 -28.20
C PRO A 415 15.12 12.51 -29.42
N GLY A 416 15.32 13.71 -29.94
CA GLY A 416 14.63 14.26 -31.11
C GLY A 416 13.20 14.72 -30.85
N THR A 417 12.75 14.78 -29.60
CA THR A 417 11.44 15.32 -29.20
C THR A 417 11.59 16.67 -28.50
N GLU A 418 10.49 17.38 -28.26
CA GLU A 418 10.51 18.61 -27.45
C GLU A 418 10.85 18.35 -25.97
N ASN A 419 10.72 17.10 -25.52
CA ASN A 419 11.05 16.63 -24.17
C ASN A 419 12.46 16.02 -24.07
N GLU A 420 13.32 16.25 -25.09
CA GLU A 420 14.72 15.80 -25.07
C GLU A 420 15.45 16.38 -23.85
N LYS A 421 16.08 15.50 -23.07
CA LYS A 421 16.92 15.89 -21.92
C LYS A 421 18.24 15.15 -21.95
N SER A 422 19.32 15.92 -21.96
CA SER A 422 20.69 15.41 -21.94
C SER A 422 21.24 15.40 -20.52
N TYR A 423 21.95 14.33 -20.20
CA TYR A 423 22.63 14.10 -18.93
C TYR A 423 24.11 13.89 -19.20
N SER A 424 24.96 14.47 -18.37
CA SER A 424 26.41 14.36 -18.44
C SER A 424 26.93 14.40 -17.01
N TYR A 425 27.62 13.34 -16.60
CA TYR A 425 28.14 13.14 -15.26
C TYR A 425 29.64 12.91 -15.30
N GLU A 426 30.34 13.42 -14.29
CA GLU A 426 31.79 13.26 -14.16
C GLU A 426 32.15 12.02 -13.33
N GLU A 427 33.39 11.55 -13.45
CA GLU A 427 33.87 10.41 -12.67
C GLU A 427 33.82 10.74 -11.16
N GLY A 428 33.19 9.85 -10.38
CA GLY A 428 32.92 9.99 -8.95
C GLY A 428 31.59 10.67 -8.63
N GLU A 429 30.81 11.14 -9.61
CA GLU A 429 29.51 11.76 -9.38
C GLU A 429 28.40 10.70 -9.34
N PHE A 430 27.77 10.53 -8.17
CA PHE A 430 26.61 9.65 -8.04
C PHE A 430 25.43 10.14 -8.88
N HIS A 431 24.88 9.26 -9.70
CA HIS A 431 23.71 9.55 -10.50
C HIS A 431 22.89 8.30 -10.81
N LEU A 432 21.62 8.51 -11.14
CA LEU A 432 20.73 7.45 -11.60
C LEU A 432 20.85 7.27 -13.11
N LYS A 433 20.76 6.03 -13.57
CA LYS A 433 20.88 5.63 -14.99
C LYS A 433 19.48 5.54 -15.64
N PRO A 434 19.41 5.49 -16.98
CA PRO A 434 18.18 5.09 -17.66
C PRO A 434 17.67 3.74 -17.16
N SER A 435 16.35 3.60 -17.02
CA SER A 435 15.74 2.37 -16.53
C SER A 435 15.99 1.23 -17.54
N PRO A 436 16.37 0.03 -17.09
CA PRO A 436 16.66 -1.10 -17.99
C PRO A 436 15.53 -1.43 -18.97
N ASN A 437 14.27 -1.27 -18.55
CA ASN A 437 13.10 -1.55 -19.38
C ASN A 437 12.59 -0.34 -20.19
N ASP A 438 13.11 0.87 -19.93
CA ASP A 438 12.70 2.09 -20.62
C ASP A 438 13.84 3.13 -20.63
N PRO A 439 14.63 3.22 -21.72
CA PRO A 439 15.77 4.13 -21.80
C PRO A 439 15.36 5.62 -21.84
N ASN A 440 14.08 5.93 -22.02
CA ASN A 440 13.56 7.30 -21.98
C ASN A 440 13.14 7.74 -20.57
N SER A 441 13.24 6.85 -19.58
CA SER A 441 12.92 7.16 -18.20
C SER A 441 14.12 6.87 -17.30
N VAL A 442 14.55 7.86 -16.53
CA VAL A 442 15.60 7.66 -15.53
C VAL A 442 15.05 6.85 -14.37
N TRP A 443 15.87 5.94 -13.83
CA TRP A 443 15.56 5.22 -12.60
C TRP A 443 15.25 6.20 -11.46
N LYS A 444 14.42 5.80 -10.49
CA LYS A 444 14.01 6.67 -9.37
C LYS A 444 14.48 6.13 -8.03
N LYS A 445 14.00 4.94 -7.71
CA LYS A 445 14.23 4.24 -6.45
C LYS A 445 14.03 2.75 -6.66
N ASN A 446 14.55 1.97 -5.73
CA ASN A 446 14.19 0.58 -5.55
C ASN A 446 13.03 0.45 -4.55
N TYR A 447 13.20 -0.30 -3.47
CA TYR A 447 12.17 -0.49 -2.45
C TYR A 447 12.04 0.75 -1.55
N ILE A 448 13.13 1.20 -0.94
CA ILE A 448 13.15 2.34 -0.02
C ILE A 448 13.11 3.63 -0.84
N ASP A 449 12.18 4.51 -0.51
CA ASP A 449 12.22 5.87 -1.04
C ASP A 449 13.20 6.71 -0.21
N PRO A 450 14.21 7.34 -0.83
CA PRO A 450 15.21 8.12 -0.11
C PRO A 450 14.60 9.32 0.64
N ALA A 451 13.42 9.80 0.24
CA ALA A 451 12.73 10.89 0.93
C ALA A 451 11.90 10.42 2.15
N LEU A 452 11.61 9.12 2.24
CA LEU A 452 10.75 8.55 3.28
C LEU A 452 11.51 7.65 4.25
N THR A 453 12.78 7.37 4.00
CA THR A 453 13.57 6.43 4.81
C THR A 453 13.68 6.86 6.27
N ILE A 454 13.72 5.88 7.18
CA ILE A 454 13.93 6.14 8.61
C ILE A 454 15.40 6.26 9.00
N CYS A 455 16.32 5.87 8.12
CA CYS A 455 17.77 5.92 8.33
C CYS A 455 18.41 6.49 7.08
N GLU A 456 19.21 7.55 7.19
CA GLU A 456 19.87 8.14 6.02
C GLU A 456 21.09 7.31 5.58
N LEU A 457 21.40 7.36 4.28
CA LEU A 457 22.66 6.86 3.73
C LEU A 457 23.82 7.72 4.23
N THR A 458 24.92 7.07 4.58
CA THR A 458 26.14 7.68 5.12
C THR A 458 27.25 7.83 4.08
N ASN A 459 27.12 7.15 2.93
CA ASN A 459 28.05 7.24 1.80
C ASN A 459 27.88 8.52 0.95
N GLY A 460 26.91 9.36 1.28
CA GLY A 460 26.64 10.62 0.59
C GLY A 460 25.84 10.49 -0.69
N TYR A 461 25.39 9.28 -1.05
CA TYR A 461 24.53 9.07 -2.22
C TYR A 461 23.13 9.60 -1.96
N SER A 462 22.68 10.48 -2.85
CA SER A 462 21.35 11.06 -2.82
C SER A 462 20.92 11.38 -4.24
N SER A 463 19.71 11.00 -4.61
CA SER A 463 19.08 11.44 -5.84
C SER A 463 17.59 11.62 -5.62
N GLN A 464 17.11 12.81 -5.98
CA GLN A 464 15.71 13.15 -6.01
C GLN A 464 15.48 14.15 -7.14
N THR A 465 14.41 13.97 -7.92
CA THR A 465 14.04 14.95 -8.93
C THR A 465 13.33 16.14 -8.30
N ASP A 466 13.38 17.31 -8.93
CA ASP A 466 12.68 18.50 -8.45
C ASP A 466 11.17 18.25 -8.26
N LEU A 467 10.53 17.53 -9.20
CA LEU A 467 9.12 17.13 -9.09
C LEU A 467 8.85 16.19 -7.92
N ALA A 468 9.76 15.25 -7.64
CA ALA A 468 9.62 14.36 -6.48
C ALA A 468 9.78 15.13 -5.16
N ALA A 469 10.71 16.07 -5.09
CA ALA A 469 10.89 16.94 -3.93
C ALA A 469 9.68 17.86 -3.72
N GLU A 470 9.17 18.46 -4.78
CA GLU A 470 7.95 19.26 -4.77
C GLU A 470 6.74 18.45 -4.31
N GLY A 471 6.53 17.27 -4.89
CA GLY A 471 5.40 16.41 -4.54
C GLY A 471 5.45 15.94 -3.09
N ASN A 472 6.63 15.62 -2.56
CA ASN A 472 6.80 15.28 -1.14
C ASN A 472 6.52 16.49 -0.24
N ARG A 473 7.08 17.67 -0.56
CA ARG A 473 6.83 18.90 0.21
C ARG A 473 5.35 19.24 0.23
N PHE A 474 4.70 19.21 -0.93
CA PHE A 474 3.26 19.47 -1.05
C PHE A 474 2.47 18.53 -0.15
N PHE A 475 2.75 17.23 -0.17
CA PHE A 475 2.06 16.28 0.69
C PHE A 475 2.32 16.53 2.18
N THR A 476 3.57 16.73 2.59
CA THR A 476 3.92 17.02 3.98
C THR A 476 3.21 18.27 4.52
N GLU A 477 3.07 19.31 3.70
CA GLU A 477 2.39 20.55 4.10
C GLU A 477 0.86 20.44 4.16
N ASN A 478 0.29 19.42 3.51
CA ASN A 478 -1.16 19.28 3.30
C ASN A 478 -1.73 17.95 3.81
N SER A 479 -1.03 17.24 4.69
CA SER A 479 -1.46 15.93 5.19
C SER A 479 -1.53 15.83 6.71
N VAL A 480 -2.35 14.88 7.16
CA VAL A 480 -2.44 14.41 8.54
C VAL A 480 -2.37 12.89 8.57
N ASP A 481 -1.99 12.32 9.69
CA ASP A 481 -1.97 10.87 9.85
C ASP A 481 -3.38 10.29 9.76
N ALA A 482 -3.48 9.11 9.17
CA ALA A 482 -4.72 8.36 9.10
C ALA A 482 -5.30 8.10 10.51
N PRO A 483 -6.63 8.00 10.64
CA PRO A 483 -7.22 7.45 11.86
C PRO A 483 -6.59 6.10 12.20
N VAL A 484 -6.42 5.85 13.49
CA VAL A 484 -5.90 4.57 13.99
C VAL A 484 -6.76 3.44 13.44
N SER A 485 -6.19 2.47 12.72
CA SER A 485 -7.02 1.37 12.23
C SER A 485 -7.40 0.43 13.38
N PRO A 486 -8.64 -0.09 13.39
CA PRO A 486 -9.14 -0.98 14.43
C PRO A 486 -8.35 -2.29 14.48
N VAL A 487 -8.11 -2.81 15.68
CA VAL A 487 -7.50 -4.11 15.92
C VAL A 487 -8.37 -4.89 16.91
N SER A 488 -9.04 -5.93 16.44
CA SER A 488 -9.78 -6.89 17.26
C SER A 488 -9.82 -8.25 16.56
N GLU A 489 -10.03 -9.33 17.31
CA GLU A 489 -10.05 -10.69 16.74
C GLU A 489 -11.14 -10.82 15.68
N THR A 490 -12.35 -10.33 15.99
CA THR A 490 -13.48 -10.40 15.08
C THR A 490 -13.26 -9.53 13.84
N PHE A 491 -12.76 -8.31 14.00
CA PHE A 491 -12.50 -7.44 12.85
C PHE A 491 -11.46 -8.04 11.90
N THR A 492 -10.39 -8.59 12.47
CA THR A 492 -9.32 -9.27 11.72
C THR A 492 -9.86 -10.45 10.90
N ASN A 493 -10.78 -11.23 11.46
CA ASN A 493 -11.35 -12.41 10.78
C ASN A 493 -12.44 -12.06 9.76
N GLU A 494 -13.16 -10.97 9.95
CA GLU A 494 -14.34 -10.61 9.15
C GLU A 494 -14.17 -9.36 8.28
N THR A 495 -12.95 -8.80 8.18
CA THR A 495 -12.68 -7.58 7.40
C THR A 495 -13.14 -7.68 5.94
N GLY A 496 -12.98 -8.85 5.31
CA GLY A 496 -13.46 -9.12 3.96
C GLY A 496 -14.98 -9.09 3.86
N THR A 497 -15.68 -9.75 4.79
CA THR A 497 -17.15 -9.76 4.88
C THR A 497 -17.70 -8.34 5.07
N ILE A 498 -17.08 -7.56 5.97
CA ILE A 498 -17.44 -6.16 6.23
C ILE A 498 -17.21 -5.31 4.98
N PHE A 499 -16.07 -5.47 4.31
CA PHE A 499 -15.75 -4.75 3.08
C PHE A 499 -16.74 -5.05 1.95
N ASP A 500 -17.08 -6.32 1.73
CA ASP A 500 -18.05 -6.74 0.72
C ASP A 500 -19.44 -6.13 0.98
N ALA A 501 -19.86 -6.06 2.25
CA ALA A 501 -21.11 -5.41 2.63
C ALA A 501 -21.08 -3.89 2.34
N LYS A 502 -19.96 -3.21 2.61
CA LYS A 502 -19.79 -1.78 2.26
C LYS A 502 -19.86 -1.57 0.74
N LEU A 503 -19.17 -2.40 -0.02
CA LEU A 503 -19.16 -2.34 -1.48
C LEU A 503 -20.55 -2.60 -2.08
N ALA A 504 -21.33 -3.50 -1.48
CA ALA A 504 -22.71 -3.75 -1.88
C ALA A 504 -23.59 -2.50 -1.70
N VAL A 505 -23.46 -1.78 -0.57
CA VAL A 505 -24.16 -0.51 -0.36
C VAL A 505 -23.74 0.54 -1.38
N ILE A 506 -22.43 0.74 -1.57
CA ILE A 506 -21.91 1.72 -2.52
C ILE A 506 -22.42 1.42 -3.92
N THR A 507 -22.37 0.16 -4.37
CA THR A 507 -22.91 -0.26 -5.67
C THR A 507 -24.40 0.05 -5.78
N LYS A 508 -25.17 -0.31 -4.75
CA LYS A 508 -26.62 -0.10 -4.71
C LYS A 508 -26.99 1.37 -4.82
N VAL A 509 -26.27 2.25 -4.11
CA VAL A 509 -26.58 3.68 -4.09
C VAL A 509 -26.03 4.38 -5.33
N VAL A 510 -24.74 4.22 -5.61
CA VAL A 510 -24.01 5.02 -6.60
C VAL A 510 -24.34 4.58 -8.03
N VAL A 511 -24.37 3.26 -8.27
CA VAL A 511 -24.50 2.70 -9.62
C VAL A 511 -25.95 2.40 -9.96
N GLU A 512 -26.68 1.77 -9.03
CA GLU A 512 -28.08 1.38 -9.27
C GLU A 512 -29.09 2.49 -8.94
N GLY A 513 -28.65 3.60 -8.32
CA GLY A 513 -29.52 4.71 -7.94
C GLY A 513 -30.52 4.36 -6.83
N GLY A 514 -30.19 3.38 -5.99
CA GLY A 514 -31.00 2.94 -4.86
C GLY A 514 -31.17 4.00 -3.77
N ASP A 515 -32.12 3.73 -2.86
CA ASP A 515 -32.30 4.53 -1.65
C ASP A 515 -31.16 4.29 -0.67
N ILE A 516 -30.65 5.37 -0.06
CA ILE A 516 -29.47 5.33 0.80
C ILE A 516 -29.81 4.63 2.12
N ASP A 517 -30.94 4.97 2.74
CA ASP A 517 -31.31 4.41 4.04
C ASP A 517 -31.66 2.92 3.91
N GLU A 518 -32.33 2.51 2.84
CA GLU A 518 -32.58 1.10 2.54
C GLU A 518 -31.29 0.32 2.32
N ALA A 519 -30.34 0.87 1.55
CA ALA A 519 -29.05 0.22 1.32
C ALA A 519 -28.23 0.10 2.61
N MET A 520 -28.17 1.17 3.41
CA MET A 520 -27.51 1.18 4.72
C MET A 520 -28.14 0.17 5.69
N GLN A 521 -29.47 0.03 5.69
CA GLN A 521 -30.13 -1.02 6.48
C GLN A 521 -29.70 -2.42 6.01
N GLY A 522 -29.51 -2.63 4.70
CA GLY A 522 -28.96 -3.87 4.17
C GLY A 522 -27.55 -4.21 4.69
N TYR A 523 -26.69 -3.20 4.90
CA TYR A 523 -25.39 -3.39 5.56
C TYR A 523 -25.57 -3.84 7.01
N VAL A 524 -26.44 -3.18 7.77
CA VAL A 524 -26.74 -3.55 9.17
C VAL A 524 -27.30 -4.97 9.26
N ASP A 525 -28.22 -5.32 8.35
CA ASP A 525 -28.81 -6.66 8.32
C ASP A 525 -27.78 -7.75 7.97
N THR A 526 -26.74 -7.40 7.19
CA THR A 526 -25.71 -8.34 6.74
C THR A 526 -24.59 -8.51 7.76
N VAL A 527 -24.07 -7.42 8.32
CA VAL A 527 -22.87 -7.43 9.17
C VAL A 527 -23.03 -6.74 10.53
N GLY A 528 -24.23 -6.28 10.88
CA GLY A 528 -24.46 -5.53 12.13
C GLY A 528 -24.03 -6.30 13.38
N SER A 529 -24.30 -7.60 13.47
CA SER A 529 -23.85 -8.42 14.61
C SER A 529 -22.33 -8.60 14.66
N ILE A 530 -21.67 -8.62 13.50
CA ILE A 530 -20.20 -8.69 13.41
C ILE A 530 -19.61 -7.37 13.89
N VAL A 531 -20.16 -6.24 13.41
CA VAL A 531 -19.74 -4.89 13.82
C VAL A 531 -19.94 -4.70 15.32
N ASP A 532 -21.09 -5.08 15.88
CA ASP A 532 -21.36 -4.99 17.32
C ASP A 532 -20.32 -5.76 18.15
N GLN A 533 -19.93 -6.95 17.68
CA GLN A 533 -18.89 -7.74 18.33
C GLN A 533 -17.51 -7.06 18.24
N CYS A 534 -17.12 -6.55 17.06
CA CYS A 534 -15.89 -5.77 16.91
C CYS A 534 -15.86 -4.57 17.86
N LEU A 535 -16.96 -3.81 17.95
CA LEU A 535 -17.06 -2.66 18.83
C LEU A 535 -17.01 -3.04 20.31
N ALA A 536 -17.58 -4.20 20.69
CA ALA A 536 -17.46 -4.73 22.03
C ALA A 536 -16.04 -5.16 22.38
N GLU A 537 -15.26 -5.67 21.42
CA GLU A 537 -13.84 -6.02 21.60
C GLU A 537 -12.95 -4.76 21.69
N LEU A 538 -13.21 -3.76 20.85
CA LEU A 538 -12.42 -2.52 20.79
C LEU A 538 -12.63 -1.58 21.99
N ASN A 539 -13.80 -1.63 22.65
CA ASN A 539 -14.18 -0.76 23.77
C ASN A 539 -13.97 -1.37 25.16
N GLN A 540 -13.15 -2.44 25.27
CA GLN A 540 -12.89 -3.15 26.52
C GLN A 540 -11.86 -2.51 27.45
#